data_AF-A0A534X3D1-F1
#
_entry.id   AF-A0A534X3D1-F1
#
_cell.length_a   1.000
_cell.length_b   1.000
_cell.length_c   1.000
_cell.angle_alpha   90.00
_cell.angle_beta   90.00
_cell.angle_gamma   90.00
#
_symmetry.space_group_name_H-M   'P 1'
#
loop_
_entity.id
_entity.type
_entity.pdbx_description
1 polymer ?
#
loop_
_entity_poly.entity_id
_entity_poly.type
_entity_poly.pdbx_seq_one_letter_code
_entity_poly.pdbx_strand_id
1 'polypeptide(L)' 'MPKSWSNKRERQYEKIKRSASSRGRSAGTAKRIAAATVNKTRRRKGETKGGKRARRRTGRRS' A
#
# COMPACT_ATOMS: atom_id res chain seq x y z
N MET A 1 6.30 -10.72 6.03
CA MET A 1 5.79 -9.44 5.48
C MET A 1 6.77 -8.94 4.42
N PRO A 2 6.36 -8.12 3.44
CA PRO A 2 7.31 -7.63 2.43
C PRO A 2 8.38 -6.73 3.07
N LYS A 3 9.66 -7.07 2.88
CA LYS A 3 10.84 -6.35 3.41
C LYS A 3 10.91 -4.86 3.03
N SER A 4 10.12 -4.41 2.05
CA SER A 4 10.10 -3.02 1.57
C SER A 4 9.18 -2.09 2.38
N TRP A 5 8.40 -2.59 3.34
CA TRP A 5 7.51 -1.74 4.13
C TRP A 5 8.25 -1.15 5.33
N SER A 6 8.00 0.13 5.62
CA SER A 6 8.48 0.72 6.87
C SER A 6 7.67 0.19 8.05
N ASN A 7 8.24 0.23 9.26
CA ASN A 7 7.57 -0.18 10.51
C ASN A 7 6.17 0.44 10.66
N LYS A 8 5.97 1.68 10.18
CA LYS A 8 4.66 2.36 10.15
C LYS A 8 3.64 1.62 9.29
N ARG A 9 4.05 1.12 8.11
CA ARG A 9 3.19 0.40 7.17
C ARG A 9 2.90 -1.03 7.62
N GLU A 10 3.84 -1.67 8.30
CA GLU A 10 3.62 -2.96 8.93
C GLU A 10 2.54 -2.88 10.03
N ARG A 11 2.63 -1.90 10.94
CA ARG A 11 1.59 -1.65 11.95
C ARG A 11 0.23 -1.34 11.32
N GLN A 12 0.21 -0.56 10.24
CA GLN A 12 -1.02 -0.26 9.51
C GLN A 12 -1.64 -1.52 8.91
N TYR A 13 -0.82 -2.39 8.31
CA TYR A 13 -1.27 -3.66 7.76
C TYR A 13 -1.93 -4.54 8.84
N GLU A 14 -1.25 -4.73 9.98
CA GLU A 14 -1.79 -5.59 11.04
C GLU A 14 -3.08 -5.02 11.65
N LYS A 15 -3.19 -3.69 11.82
CA LYS A 15 -4.45 -3.06 12.27
C LYS A 15 -5.61 -3.33 11.31
N ILE A 16 -5.38 -3.20 10.00
CA ILE A 16 -6.42 -3.40 8.99
C ILE A 16 -6.78 -4.88 8.86
N LYS A 17 -5.79 -5.77 8.90
CA LYS A 17 -6.00 -7.22 8.89
C LYS A 17 -6.83 -7.64 10.09
N ARG A 18 -6.49 -7.19 11.30
CA ARG A 18 -7.26 -7.46 12.53
C ARG A 18 -8.69 -6.93 12.42
N SER A 19 -8.88 -5.72 11.90
CA SER A 19 -10.22 -5.13 11.71
C SER A 19 -11.05 -5.88 10.65
N ALA A 20 -10.43 -6.36 9.58
CA ALA A 20 -11.13 -7.17 8.57
C ALA A 20 -11.51 -8.55 9.12
N SER A 21 -10.61 -9.18 9.87
CA SER A 21 -10.89 -10.46 10.54
C SER A 21 -11.99 -10.32 11.60
N SER A 22 -11.99 -9.24 12.38
CA SER A 22 -13.05 -8.99 13.37
C SER A 22 -14.43 -8.74 12.74
N ARG A 23 -14.48 -8.41 11.45
CA ARG A 23 -15.71 -8.27 10.65
C ARG A 23 -16.10 -9.58 9.94
N GLY A 24 -15.54 -10.71 10.36
CA GLY A 24 -15.85 -12.03 9.81
C GLY A 24 -15.20 -12.34 8.45
N ARG A 25 -14.21 -11.54 8.00
CA ARG A 25 -13.50 -11.85 6.73
C ARG A 25 -12.50 -12.99 6.94
N SER A 26 -12.47 -13.92 5.99
CA SER A 26 -11.47 -14.98 5.94
C SER A 26 -10.05 -14.43 5.96
N ALA A 27 -9.10 -15.19 6.52
CA ALA A 27 -7.72 -14.75 6.69
C ALA A 27 -7.08 -14.28 5.36
N GLY A 28 -7.35 -14.98 4.24
CA GLY A 28 -6.89 -14.57 2.92
C GLY A 28 -7.48 -13.23 2.47
N THR A 29 -8.79 -13.02 2.68
CA THR A 29 -9.47 -11.77 2.36
C THR A 29 -8.97 -10.61 3.23
N ALA A 30 -8.81 -10.83 4.53
CA ALA A 30 -8.27 -9.84 5.45
C ALA A 30 -6.85 -9.39 5.06
N LYS A 31 -5.96 -10.35 4.74
CA LYS A 31 -4.61 -10.07 4.22
C LYS A 31 -4.65 -9.24 2.94
N ARG A 32 -5.54 -9.59 1.99
CA ARG A 32 -5.71 -8.87 0.72
C ARG A 32 -6.17 -7.43 0.93
N ILE A 33 -7.18 -7.21 1.77
CA ILE A 33 -7.70 -5.89 2.12
C ILE A 33 -6.61 -5.02 2.78
N ALA A 34 -5.87 -5.60 3.72
CA ALA A 34 -4.79 -4.91 4.41
C ALA A 34 -3.67 -4.49 3.44
N ALA A 35 -3.22 -5.42 2.57
CA ALA A 35 -2.19 -5.13 1.58
C ALA A 35 -2.63 -4.05 0.58
N ALA A 36 -3.85 -4.13 0.05
CA ALA A 36 -4.39 -3.17 -0.91
C ALA A 36 -4.47 -1.75 -0.30
N THR A 37 -4.90 -1.65 0.96
CA THR A 37 -5.05 -0.37 1.66
C THR A 37 -3.69 0.28 1.96
N VAL A 38 -2.70 -0.53 2.38
CA VAL A 38 -1.33 -0.04 2.59
C VAL A 38 -0.71 0.40 1.27
N ASN A 39 -0.84 -0.39 0.20
CA ASN A 39 -0.34 -0.03 -1.13
C ASN A 39 -0.97 1.27 -1.66
N LYS A 40 -2.29 1.46 -1.47
CA LYS A 40 -2.98 2.73 -1.80
C LYS A 40 -2.38 3.91 -1.05
N THR A 41 -2.10 3.73 0.25
CA THR A 41 -1.50 4.78 1.08
C THR A 41 -0.08 5.11 0.62
N ARG A 42 0.74 4.07 0.38
CA ARG A 42 2.11 4.22 -0.13
C ARG A 42 2.14 4.94 -1.47
N ARG A 43 1.21 4.62 -2.39
CA ARG A 43 1.07 5.31 -3.67
C ARG A 43 0.74 6.79 -3.47
N ARG A 44 -0.22 7.12 -2.61
CA ARG A 44 -0.60 8.51 -2.29
C ARG A 44 0.53 9.31 -1.62
N LYS A 45 1.37 8.65 -0.82
CA LYS A 45 2.51 9.28 -0.13
C LYS A 45 3.81 9.26 -0.94
N GLY A 46 3.81 8.67 -2.14
CA GLY A 46 5.02 8.55 -2.97
C GLY A 46 6.08 7.60 -2.41
N GLU A 47 5.68 6.65 -1.57
CA GLU A 47 6.55 5.63 -0.94
C GLU A 47 6.73 4.37 -1.80
N THR A 48 6.19 4.39 -3.02
CA THR A 48 6.39 3.34 -4.03
C THR A 48 7.46 3.77 -5.02
N LYS A 49 8.28 2.83 -5.49
CA LYS A 49 9.40 3.09 -6.42
C LYS A 49 9.00 3.83 -7.72
N GLY A 50 7.71 3.80 -8.10
CA GLY A 50 7.18 4.51 -9.28
C GLY A 50 6.47 5.85 -9.00
N GLY A 51 6.26 6.25 -7.74
CA GLY A 51 5.39 7.38 -7.40
C GLY A 51 5.92 8.77 -7.77
N LYS A 52 7.25 8.93 -7.93
CA LYS A 52 7.87 10.24 -8.21
C LYS A 52 8.35 10.44 -9.65
N ARG A 53 8.18 9.46 -10.56
CA ARG A 53 8.83 9.48 -11.90
C ARG A 53 7.86 9.44 -13.08
N ALA A 54 6.60 9.85 -12.90
CA ALA A 54 5.63 9.95 -14.01
C ALA A 54 5.40 11.38 -14.53
N ARG A 55 6.01 12.43 -13.92
CA ARG A 55 5.82 13.84 -14.32
C ARG A 55 6.99 14.47 -15.11
N ARG A 56 7.97 13.71 -15.59
CA ARG A 56 9.12 14.25 -16.38
C ARG A 56 9.36 13.54 -17.72
N ARG A 57 8.31 13.08 -18.42
CA ARG A 57 8.47 12.56 -19.79
C ARG A 57 7.32 12.97 -20.71
N THR A 58 7.18 14.28 -20.95
CA THR A 58 6.64 14.85 -22.20
C THR A 58 6.74 16.38 -22.09
N GLY A 59 7.85 16.92 -22.54
CA GLY A 59 8.12 18.35 -22.60
C GLY A 59 9.35 18.59 -23.47
N ARG A 60 9.33 18.01 -24.66
CA ARG A 60 10.25 18.28 -25.78
C ARG A 60 9.73 17.55 -27.00
N ARG A 61 8.97 18.28 -27.82
CA ARG A 61 8.84 18.17 -29.28
C ARG A 61 7.68 19.08 -29.70
N SER A 62 8.02 20.34 -29.93
CA SER A 62 7.71 21.14 -31.12
C SER A 62 8.77 22.23 -31.20
#